data_AF-A0A433EPM4-F1
#
_entry.id   AF-A0A433EPM4-F1
#
_cell.length_a   1.000
_cell.length_b   1.000
_cell.length_c   1.000
_cell.angle_alpha   90.00
_cell.angle_beta   90.00
_cell.angle_gamma   90.00
#
_symmetry.space_group_name_H-M   'P 1'
#
loop_
_entity.id
_entity.type
_entity.pdbx_description
1 polymer ?
#
loop_
_entity_poly.entity_id
_entity_poly.type
_entity_poly.pdbx_seq_one_letter_code
_entity_poly.pdbx_strand_id
1 'polypeptide(L)'
;MNNFNPSKEEQKSWKFNLLIIQNLLLDSKLPDDVLIVFEWIKKNQTRIDITLLGVDKNSKRNIMTIEIKNWSARSTAWNIYWEKNQNRNRNPHPYHKA
;
A
#
# COMPACT_ATOMS: atom_id res chain seq x y z
N MET A 1 9.10 -20.36 13.29
CA MET A 1 8.65 -18.97 13.05
C MET A 1 9.58 -18.40 11.99
N ASN A 2 9.05 -17.99 10.83
CA ASN A 2 9.88 -17.33 9.83
C ASN A 2 10.21 -15.92 10.32
N ASN A 3 11.49 -15.57 10.35
CA ASN A 3 11.92 -14.21 10.67
C ASN A 3 11.54 -13.32 9.47
N PHE A 4 10.47 -12.53 9.63
CA PHE A 4 10.15 -11.40 8.74
C PHE A 4 11.12 -10.25 8.99
N ASN A 5 12.43 -10.51 8.91
CA ASN A 5 13.40 -9.44 9.01
C ASN A 5 13.44 -8.72 7.65
N PRO A 6 12.90 -7.49 7.57
CA PRO A 6 13.00 -6.71 6.34
C PRO A 6 14.46 -6.46 5.99
N SER A 7 14.79 -6.47 4.70
CA SER A 7 16.15 -6.13 4.25
C SER A 7 16.50 -4.68 4.62
N LYS A 8 17.78 -4.31 4.59
CA LYS A 8 18.20 -2.91 4.86
C LYS A 8 17.56 -1.94 3.86
N GLU A 9 17.42 -2.36 2.61
CA GLU A 9 16.78 -1.59 1.54
C GLU A 9 15.28 -1.43 1.78
N GLU A 10 14.62 -2.46 2.31
CA GLU A 10 13.21 -2.43 2.68
C GLU A 10 12.97 -1.53 3.90
N GLN A 11 13.80 -1.65 4.95
CA GLN A 11 13.77 -0.75 6.10
C GLN A 11 13.97 0.71 5.70
N LYS A 12 14.93 0.97 4.78
CA LYS A 12 15.16 2.29 4.23
C LYS A 12 13.95 2.79 3.45
N SER A 13 13.37 1.94 2.60
CA SER A 13 12.16 2.25 1.85
C SER A 13 11.02 2.65 2.77
N TRP A 14 10.77 1.87 3.81
CA TRP A 14 9.75 2.16 4.81
C TRP A 14 10.00 3.46 5.55
N LYS A 15 11.23 3.70 6.01
CA LYS A 15 11.57 4.93 6.75
C LYS A 15 11.21 6.20 5.95
N PHE A 16 11.42 6.20 4.64
CA PHE A 16 11.09 7.35 3.80
C PHE A 16 9.61 7.37 3.38
N ASN A 17 9.05 6.24 2.96
CA ASN A 17 7.71 6.20 2.40
C ASN A 17 6.61 6.22 3.46
N LEU A 18 6.81 5.64 4.64
CA LEU A 18 5.79 5.60 5.69
C LEU A 18 5.40 7.00 6.17
N LEU A 19 6.36 7.93 6.31
CA LEU A 19 6.06 9.31 6.69
C LEU A 19 5.19 10.00 5.63
N ILE A 20 5.51 9.78 4.36
CA ILE A 20 4.78 10.38 3.23
C ILE A 20 3.37 9.80 3.14
N ILE A 21 3.25 8.48 3.29
CA ILE A 21 1.95 7.80 3.27
C ILE A 21 1.12 8.20 4.49
N GLN A 22 1.72 8.32 5.68
CA GLN A 22 1.04 8.82 6.87
C GLN A 22 0.44 10.21 6.63
N ASN A 23 1.21 11.15 6.07
CA ASN A 23 0.73 12.49 5.77
C ASN A 23 -0.40 12.47 4.73
N LEU A 24 -0.25 11.66 3.66
CA LEU A 24 -1.31 11.48 2.66
C LEU A 24 -2.59 10.91 3.28
N LEU A 25 -2.48 9.92 4.18
CA LEU A 25 -3.63 9.33 4.86
C LEU A 25 -4.32 10.36 5.77
N LEU A 26 -3.56 11.18 6.50
CA LEU A 26 -4.11 12.25 7.33
C LEU A 26 -4.85 13.31 6.50
N ASP A 27 -4.33 13.67 5.32
CA ASP A 27 -4.97 14.63 4.41
C ASP A 27 -6.14 14.05 3.60
N SER A 28 -6.22 12.72 3.46
CA SER A 28 -7.13 12.06 2.52
C SER A 28 -8.62 12.07 2.89
N LYS A 29 -9.01 12.77 3.97
CA LYS A 29 -10.39 12.85 4.48
C LYS A 29 -11.07 11.47 4.51
N LEU A 30 -10.34 10.45 4.98
CA LEU A 30 -10.91 9.12 5.14
C LEU A 30 -12.10 9.18 6.10
N PRO A 31 -13.16 8.40 5.84
CA PRO A 31 -14.24 8.25 6.80
C PRO A 31 -13.73 7.76 8.16
N ASP A 32 -14.37 8.22 9.24
CA ASP A 32 -13.98 7.89 10.62
C ASP A 32 -14.07 6.40 10.95
N ASP A 33 -14.83 5.63 10.15
CA ASP A 33 -15.02 4.20 10.29
C ASP A 33 -14.00 3.36 9.50
N VAL A 34 -12.99 4.00 8.88
CA VAL A 34 -11.86 3.31 8.26
C VAL A 34 -10.80 2.96 9.29
N LEU A 35 -10.52 1.66 9.45
CA LEU A 35 -9.42 1.15 10.23
C LEU A 35 -8.16 1.02 9.36
N ILE A 36 -7.06 1.62 9.82
CA ILE A 36 -5.75 1.55 9.16
C ILE A 36 -4.84 0.62 9.97
N VAL A 37 -4.26 -0.37 9.32
CA VAL A 37 -3.36 -1.38 9.91
C VAL A 37 -2.02 -1.34 9.18
N PHE A 38 -0.94 -1.15 9.92
CA PHE A 38 0.42 -1.28 9.40
C PHE A 38 0.93 -2.72 9.63
N GLU A 39 1.70 -3.23 8.68
CA GLU A 39 2.37 -4.54 8.73
C GLU A 39 1.42 -5.72 9.02
N TRP A 40 0.32 -5.84 8.27
CA TRP A 40 -0.61 -6.94 8.47
C TRP A 40 -0.02 -8.28 8.00
N ILE A 41 0.27 -9.17 8.94
CA ILE A 41 0.69 -10.55 8.68
C ILE A 41 -0.53 -11.45 8.49
N LYS A 42 -0.71 -11.97 7.27
CA LYS A 42 -1.76 -12.95 6.94
C LYS A 42 -1.40 -14.35 7.44
N LYS A 43 -2.41 -15.24 7.51
CA LYS A 43 -2.25 -16.65 7.93
C LYS A 43 -1.21 -17.43 7.11
N ASN A 44 -1.05 -17.08 5.83
CA ASN A 44 -0.04 -17.67 4.94
C ASN A 44 1.35 -17.03 5.08
N GLN A 45 1.58 -16.23 6.12
CA GLN A 45 2.82 -15.51 6.37
C GLN A 45 3.18 -14.53 5.24
N THR A 46 2.19 -13.94 4.56
CA THR A 46 2.43 -12.77 3.73
C THR A 46 2.24 -11.51 4.59
N ARG A 47 3.25 -10.65 4.65
CA ARG A 47 3.15 -9.31 5.26
C ARG A 47 2.68 -8.33 4.19
N ILE A 48 1.69 -7.52 4.55
CA ILE A 48 1.20 -6.38 3.76
C ILE A 48 1.61 -5.12 4.48
N ASP A 49 2.24 -4.18 3.79
CA ASP A 49 2.80 -2.99 4.44
C ASP A 49 1.71 -2.14 5.11
N ILE A 50 0.61 -1.85 4.41
CA ILE A 50 -0.51 -1.07 4.95
C ILE A 50 -1.83 -1.64 4.43
N THR A 51 -2.83 -1.76 5.31
CA THR A 51 -4.18 -2.19 4.98
C THR A 51 -5.23 -1.25 5.56
N LEU A 52 -6.17 -0.83 4.72
CA LEU A 52 -7.35 -0.05 5.07
C LEU A 52 -8.56 -0.99 5.04
N LEU A 53 -9.33 -0.97 6.11
CA LEU A 53 -10.56 -1.74 6.29
C LEU A 53 -11.71 -0.77 6.53
N GLY A 54 -12.82 -0.95 5.83
CA GLY A 54 -13.99 -0.10 6.01
C GLY A 54 -15.22 -0.71 5.38
N VAL A 55 -16.29 0.07 5.27
CA VAL A 55 -17.52 -0.31 4.57
C VAL A 55 -17.82 0.66 3.42
N ASP A 56 -18.53 0.19 2.40
CA ASP A 56 -19.08 1.09 1.38
C ASP A 56 -20.47 1.63 1.77
N LYS A 57 -21.06 2.43 0.88
CA LYS A 57 -22.40 3.01 1.03
C LYS A 57 -23.54 1.99 1.25
N ASN A 58 -23.30 0.71 0.98
CA ASN A 58 -24.26 -0.38 1.17
C ASN A 58 -23.90 -1.24 2.40
N SER A 59 -23.06 -0.75 3.30
CA SER A 59 -22.57 -1.45 4.50
C SER A 59 -21.77 -2.72 4.19
N LYS A 60 -21.26 -2.88 2.96
CA LYS A 60 -20.43 -4.02 2.60
C LYS A 60 -18.98 -3.78 3.00
N ARG A 61 -18.36 -4.74 3.67
CA ARG A 61 -16.94 -4.68 4.07
C ARG A 61 -16.03 -4.69 2.85
N ASN A 62 -15.06 -3.78 2.85
CA ASN A 62 -14.05 -3.64 1.81
C ASN A 62 -12.65 -3.62 2.44
N ILE A 63 -11.66 -4.05 1.65
CA ILE A 63 -10.25 -4.09 2.02
C ILE A 63 -9.46 -3.41 0.90
N MET A 64 -8.62 -2.46 1.26
CA MET A 64 -7.63 -1.85 0.37
C MET A 64 -6.24 -2.05 0.96
N THR A 65 -5.28 -2.42 0.13
CA THR A 65 -3.90 -2.68 0.57
C THR A 65 -2.94 -1.77 -0.19
N ILE A 66 -1.96 -1.21 0.51
CA ILE A 66 -0.89 -0.40 -0.08
C ILE A 66 0.42 -1.14 0.20
N GLU A 67 1.17 -1.43 -0.87
CA GLU A 67 2.46 -2.12 -0.81
C GLU A 67 3.57 -1.16 -1.26
N ILE A 68 4.60 -0.99 -0.44
CA ILE A 68 5.69 -0.05 -0.70
C ILE A 68 6.77 -0.77 -1.51
N LYS A 69 7.00 -0.32 -2.73
CA LYS A 69 8.07 -0.85 -3.60
C LYS A 69 9.16 0.19 -3.74
N ASN A 70 10.40 -0.20 -3.45
CA ASN A 70 11.57 0.58 -3.84
C ASN A 70 12.03 0.10 -5.23
N TRP A 71 11.83 0.89 -6.27
CA TRP A 71 12.40 0.60 -7.58
C TRP A 71 13.80 1.23 -7.64
N SER A 72 14.82 0.39 -7.77
CA SER A 72 16.21 0.82 -7.94
C SER A 72 16.45 1.65 -9.22
N ALA A 73 15.47 1.71 -10.11
CA ALA A 73 15.41 2.68 -11.20
C ALA A 73 14.52 3.85 -10.79
N ARG A 74 15.12 5.03 -10.62
CA ARG A 74 14.42 6.32 -10.50
C ARG A 74 13.31 6.43 -11.55
N SER A 75 12.06 6.24 -11.16
CA SER A 75 10.96 6.99 -11.73
C SER A 75 10.68 8.13 -10.77
N THR A 76 10.91 9.36 -11.20
CA THR A 76 10.57 10.61 -10.49
C THR A 76 9.05 10.83 -10.35
N ALA A 77 8.27 9.75 -10.35
CA ALA A 77 6.83 9.75 -10.31
C ALA A 77 6.36 8.89 -9.14
N TRP A 78 5.56 9.48 -8.26
CA TRP A 78 4.82 8.78 -7.21
C TRP A 78 3.74 7.93 -7.88
N ASN A 79 3.93 6.61 -7.92
CA ASN A 79 2.93 5.69 -8.46
C ASN A 79 2.08 5.16 -7.31
N ILE A 80 0.90 5.76 -7.09
CA ILE A 80 -0.12 5.18 -6.21
C ILE A 80 -0.98 4.25 -7.07
N TYR A 81 -0.92 2.94 -6.81
CA TYR A 81 -1.74 1.95 -7.48
C TYR A 81 -3.09 1.80 -6.76
N TRP A 82 -4.20 1.95 -7.47
CA TRP A 82 -5.52 1.50 -7.02
C TRP A 82 -6.03 0.44 -8.00
N GLU A 83 -6.02 -0.82 -7.59
CA GLU A 83 -6.36 -1.95 -8.45
C GLU A 83 -7.64 -2.64 -7.95
N LYS A 84 -8.73 -2.50 -8.72
CA LYS A 84 -10.05 -3.08 -8.38
C LYS A 84 -10.16 -4.57 -8.74
N ASN A 85 -9.16 -5.17 -9.40
CA ASN A 85 -9.29 -6.51 -9.96
C ASN A 85 -7.94 -7.25 -10.11
N GLN A 86 -7.74 -8.32 -9.34
CA GLN A 86 -6.48 -9.08 -9.22
C GLN A 86 -6.12 -9.95 -10.45
N ASN A 87 -6.91 -9.90 -11.53
CA ASN A 87 -6.84 -10.83 -12.67
C ASN A 87 -6.39 -10.17 -14.00
N ARG A 88 -5.71 -9.03 -13.99
CA ARG A 88 -5.16 -8.45 -15.24
C ARG A 88 -3.66 -8.19 -15.13
N ASN A 89 -2.99 -8.36 -16.28
CA ASN A 89 -1.56 -8.31 -16.51
C ASN A 89 -0.80 -7.31 -15.63
N ARG A 90 0.28 -7.79 -14.99
CA ARG A 90 1.28 -7.05 -14.20
C ARG A 90 2.16 -6.12 -15.05
N ASN A 91 1.65 -5.59 -16.16
CA ASN A 91 2.40 -4.62 -16.95
C ASN A 91 2.20 -3.23 -16.36
N PRO A 92 3.27 -2.51 -15.98
CA PRO A 92 3.16 -1.13 -15.52
C PRO A 92 2.48 -0.30 -16.61
N HIS A 93 1.44 0.43 -16.23
CA HIS A 93 0.77 1.36 -17.12
C HIS A 93 1.78 2.45 -17.51
N PRO A 94 2.10 2.64 -18.80
CA PRO A 94 2.95 3.74 -19.22
C PRO A 94 2.21 5.04 -18.92
N TYR A 95 2.87 5.94 -18.17
CA TYR A 95 2.36 7.30 -17.96
C TYR A 95 2.35 8.02 -19.31
N HIS A 96 1.19 8.55 -19.71
CA HIS A 96 1.10 9.55 -20.77
C HIS A 96 1.87 10.78 -20.32
N LYS A 97 2.84 11.20 -21.14
CA LYS A 97 3.50 12.49 -21.03
C LYS A 97 2.45 13.58 -21.30
N ALA A 98 2.32 14.53 -20.38
CA ALA A 98 1.77 15.85 -20.69
C ALA A 98 2.81 16.65 -21.49
#